data_AF-A0A3D2RWU5-F1
#
_entry.id   AF-A0A3D2RWU5-F1
#
_cell.length_a   1.000
_cell.length_b   1.000
_cell.length_c   1.000
_cell.angle_alpha   90.00
_cell.angle_beta   90.00
_cell.angle_gamma   90.00
#
_symmetry.space_group_name_H-M   'P 1'
#
loop_
_entity.id
_entity.type
_entity.pdbx_description
1 polymer ?
#
loop_
_entity_poly.entity_id
_entity_poly.type
_entity_poly.pdbx_seq_one_letter_code
_entity_poly.pdbx_strand_id
1 'polypeptide(L)'
;GDHQKLMYGNRKILAGILILVFALVSWALPVWSQENEDNVEAAPSFLARVNSKIFKVLFFDVTRGSMQIDEVYRDGSPVLDGSGTAKKKTIQVPFIVLVLMLGAIFFTFWYRWINIRGFKH
;
A
#
# COMPACT_ATOMS: atom_id res chain seq x y z
N GLY A 1 30.60 37.48 6.32
CA GLY A 1 31.59 36.39 6.29
C GLY A 1 31.19 35.25 7.21
N ASP A 2 31.09 35.51 8.51
CA ASP A 2 30.94 34.45 9.53
C ASP A 2 29.57 33.75 9.59
N HIS A 3 28.46 34.47 9.37
CA HIS A 3 27.12 33.86 9.42
C HIS A 3 26.90 32.77 8.36
N GLN A 4 27.50 32.93 7.17
CA GLN A 4 27.44 31.92 6.08
C GLN A 4 28.29 30.69 6.40
N LYS A 5 29.42 30.89 7.09
CA LYS A 5 30.35 29.83 7.49
C LYS A 5 29.75 28.95 8.61
N LEU A 6 29.06 29.57 9.57
CA LEU A 6 28.29 28.88 10.63
C LEU A 6 27.11 28.06 10.05
N MET A 7 26.36 28.62 9.09
CA MET A 7 25.26 27.89 8.46
C MET A 7 25.72 26.68 7.63
N TYR A 8 26.86 26.77 6.93
CA TYR A 8 27.39 25.67 6.14
C TYR A 8 27.96 24.53 7.00
N GLY A 9 28.59 24.86 8.15
CA GLY A 9 29.07 23.87 9.11
C GLY A 9 27.94 23.03 9.73
N ASN A 10 26.85 23.67 10.14
CA ASN A 10 25.73 22.98 10.78
C ASN A 10 24.99 22.03 9.82
N ARG A 11 24.92 22.36 8.52
CA ARG A 11 24.31 21.50 7.51
C ARG A 11 25.10 20.20 7.29
N LYS A 12 26.43 20.25 7.39
CA LYS A 12 27.29 19.05 7.29
C LYS A 12 27.12 18.13 8.51
N ILE A 13 27.00 18.72 9.69
CA ILE A 13 26.76 17.97 10.94
C ILE A 13 25.38 17.32 10.90
N LEU A 14 24.34 18.06 10.48
CA LEU A 14 22.98 17.53 10.28
C LEU A 14 22.94 16.39 9.26
N ALA A 15 23.64 16.54 8.12
CA ALA A 15 23.74 15.49 7.12
C ALA A 15 24.44 14.23 7.67
N GLY A 16 25.52 14.40 8.44
CA GLY A 16 26.22 13.28 9.09
C GLY A 16 25.33 12.54 10.09
N ILE A 17 24.55 13.26 10.90
CA ILE A 17 23.59 12.67 11.85
C ILE A 17 22.49 11.91 11.09
N LEU A 18 21.94 12.48 10.02
CA LEU A 18 20.92 11.83 9.21
C LEU A 18 21.42 10.53 8.56
N ILE A 19 22.64 10.53 8.02
CA ILE A 19 23.26 9.33 7.44
C ILE A 19 23.49 8.26 8.52
N LEU A 20 23.93 8.66 9.71
CA LEU A 20 24.19 7.73 10.81
C LEU A 20 22.89 7.14 11.37
N VAL A 21 21.84 7.96 11.50
CA VAL A 21 20.49 7.48 11.86
C VAL A 21 19.96 6.54 10.79
N PHE A 22 20.12 6.88 9.51
CA PHE A 22 19.68 6.02 8.41
C PHE A 22 20.47 4.70 8.36
N ALA A 23 21.76 4.71 8.65
CA ALA A 23 22.60 3.53 8.73
C ALA A 23 22.24 2.65 9.93
N LEU A 24 21.97 3.24 11.10
CA LEU A 24 21.50 2.51 12.28
C LEU A 24 20.12 1.90 12.06
N VAL A 25 19.20 2.64 11.43
CA VAL A 25 17.87 2.14 11.07
C VAL A 25 17.99 1.06 10.00
N SER A 26 18.86 1.23 9.00
CA SER A 26 19.09 0.20 7.96
C SER A 26 19.77 -1.05 8.50
N TRP A 27 20.61 -0.92 9.54
CA TRP A 27 21.22 -2.06 10.25
C TRP A 27 20.23 -2.76 11.18
N ALA A 28 19.30 -2.00 11.80
CA ALA A 28 18.28 -2.53 12.70
C ALA A 28 17.06 -3.10 11.97
N LEU A 29 16.82 -2.71 10.72
CA LEU A 29 15.81 -3.32 9.87
C LEU A 29 16.40 -4.59 9.26
N PRO A 30 15.84 -5.79 9.54
CA PRO A 30 16.14 -6.98 8.78
C PRO A 30 15.55 -6.78 7.38
N VAL A 31 16.32 -6.13 6.51
CA VAL A 31 16.01 -6.10 5.08
C VAL A 31 16.12 -7.56 4.63
N TRP A 32 15.04 -8.10 4.10
CA TRP A 32 14.85 -9.53 3.78
C TRP A 32 14.55 -10.48 4.95
N SER A 33 13.25 -10.74 5.14
CA SER A 33 12.80 -12.09 5.49
C SER A 33 12.97 -12.93 4.23
N GLN A 34 14.09 -13.63 4.12
CA GLN A 34 14.27 -14.71 3.16
C GLN A 34 13.17 -15.74 3.44
N GLU A 35 12.27 -15.92 2.47
CA GLU A 35 11.30 -17.00 2.47
C GLU A 35 12.09 -18.30 2.31
N ASN A 36 12.56 -18.84 3.45
CA ASN A 36 13.21 -20.13 3.50
C ASN A 36 12.10 -21.19 3.54
N GLU A 37 12.03 -21.94 2.44
CA GLU A 37 11.20 -23.13 2.19
C GLU A 37 11.56 -24.32 3.10
N ASP A 38 11.77 -24.11 4.39
CA ASP A 38 12.23 -25.18 5.28
C ASP A 38 11.26 -25.34 6.47
N ASN A 39 10.42 -26.37 6.36
CA ASN A 39 9.46 -26.83 7.35
C ASN A 39 10.01 -26.87 8.78
N VAL A 40 9.60 -25.92 9.64
CA VAL A 40 9.50 -26.10 11.10
C VAL A 40 8.32 -25.26 11.58
N GLU A 41 7.43 -25.86 12.39
CA GLU A 41 6.32 -25.20 13.12
C GLU A 41 6.85 -24.14 14.12
N ALA A 42 7.48 -23.08 13.64
CA ALA A 42 7.77 -21.91 14.44
C ALA A 42 6.46 -21.15 14.62
N ALA A 43 5.98 -21.05 15.86
CA ALA A 43 4.85 -20.18 16.20
C ALA A 43 4.99 -18.84 15.47
N PRO A 44 3.92 -18.33 14.82
CA PRO A 44 4.03 -17.19 13.93
C PRO A 44 4.69 -16.04 14.68
N SER A 45 5.79 -15.52 14.12
CA SER A 45 6.49 -14.38 14.68
C SER A 45 5.51 -13.24 14.96
N PHE A 46 5.79 -12.38 15.94
CA PHE A 46 4.89 -11.26 16.27
C PHE A 46 4.51 -10.45 15.02
N LEU A 47 5.50 -10.22 14.13
CA LEU A 47 5.28 -9.56 12.85
C LEU A 47 4.37 -10.36 11.92
N ALA A 48 4.54 -11.68 11.81
CA ALA A 48 3.62 -12.52 11.02
C ALA A 48 2.18 -12.47 11.55
N ARG A 49 2.01 -12.43 12.88
CA ARG A 49 0.69 -12.30 13.51
C ARG A 49 0.06 -10.92 13.28
N VAL A 50 0.86 -9.85 13.33
CA VAL A 50 0.38 -8.51 13.00
C VAL A 50 0.06 -8.41 11.51
N ASN A 51 0.94 -8.92 10.65
CA ASN A 51 0.80 -8.91 9.21
C ASN A 51 -0.49 -9.61 8.78
N SER A 52 -0.71 -10.85 9.23
CA SER A 52 -1.95 -11.60 8.94
C SER A 52 -3.22 -10.86 9.38
N LYS A 53 -3.21 -10.20 10.54
CA LYS A 53 -4.33 -9.38 10.99
C LYS A 53 -4.56 -8.15 10.11
N ILE A 54 -3.50 -7.42 9.79
CA ILE A 54 -3.57 -6.24 8.91
C ILE A 54 -4.08 -6.65 7.53
N PHE A 55 -3.52 -7.71 6.93
CA PHE A 55 -3.97 -8.23 5.65
C PHE A 55 -5.47 -8.59 5.66
N LYS A 56 -5.92 -9.29 6.71
CA LYS A 56 -7.35 -9.62 6.86
C LYS A 56 -8.25 -8.39 6.95
N VAL A 57 -7.78 -7.32 7.59
CA VAL A 57 -8.55 -6.06 7.73
C VAL A 57 -8.47 -5.18 6.48
N LEU A 58 -7.33 -5.13 5.80
CA LEU A 58 -7.17 -4.28 4.61
C LEU A 58 -7.84 -4.89 3.39
N PHE A 59 -7.86 -6.21 3.29
CA PHE A 59 -8.32 -6.94 2.11
C PHE A 59 -9.63 -7.71 2.32
N PHE A 60 -10.39 -7.43 3.39
CA PHE A 60 -11.76 -7.95 3.44
C PHE A 60 -12.60 -7.31 2.34
N ASP A 61 -13.49 -8.11 1.76
CA ASP A 61 -14.42 -7.66 0.73
C ASP A 61 -15.52 -6.79 1.34
N VAL A 62 -15.49 -5.50 1.02
CA VAL A 62 -16.51 -4.55 1.50
C VAL A 62 -17.86 -4.73 0.79
N THR A 63 -17.86 -5.38 -0.37
CA THR A 63 -19.04 -5.51 -1.23
C THR A 63 -19.89 -6.72 -0.87
N ARG A 64 -19.39 -7.58 0.03
CA ARG A 64 -20.06 -8.82 0.47
C ARG A 64 -20.53 -9.68 -0.71
N GLY A 65 -19.74 -9.73 -1.79
CA GLY A 65 -20.08 -10.46 -3.01
C GLY A 65 -21.26 -9.90 -3.81
N SER A 66 -21.67 -8.66 -3.57
CA SER A 66 -22.74 -8.00 -4.34
C SER A 66 -22.33 -7.68 -5.78
N MET A 67 -21.02 -7.59 -6.06
CA MET A 67 -20.51 -7.41 -7.42
C MET A 67 -20.21 -8.75 -8.07
N GLN A 68 -21.12 -9.17 -8.93
CA GLN A 68 -20.98 -10.33 -9.80
C GLN A 68 -20.97 -9.84 -11.24
N ILE A 69 -19.96 -10.25 -11.99
CA ILE A 69 -19.81 -9.90 -13.39
C ILE A 69 -19.81 -11.18 -14.20
N ASP A 70 -20.46 -11.17 -15.36
CA ASP A 70 -20.46 -12.31 -16.25
C ASP A 70 -19.02 -12.56 -16.75
N GLU A 71 -18.57 -13.80 -16.62
CA GLU A 71 -17.29 -14.22 -17.15
C GLU A 71 -17.41 -14.27 -18.67
N VAL A 72 -16.59 -13.49 -19.37
CA VAL A 72 -16.58 -13.41 -20.83
C VAL A 72 -15.23 -13.84 -21.37
N TYR A 73 -15.24 -14.51 -22.53
CA TYR A 73 -14.05 -14.82 -23.30
C TYR A 73 -13.47 -13.54 -23.91
N ARG A 74 -12.25 -13.63 -24.46
CA ARG A 74 -11.53 -12.48 -25.06
C ARG A 74 -12.27 -11.87 -26.26
N ASP A 75 -13.12 -12.66 -26.92
CA ASP A 75 -13.98 -12.24 -28.02
C ASP A 75 -15.30 -11.58 -27.57
N GLY A 76 -15.55 -11.49 -26.26
CA GLY A 76 -16.75 -10.92 -25.67
C GLY A 76 -17.92 -11.89 -25.53
N SER A 77 -17.77 -13.16 -25.93
CA SER A 77 -18.81 -14.17 -25.73
C SER A 77 -18.89 -14.61 -24.26
N PRO A 78 -20.09 -14.84 -23.69
CA PRO A 78 -20.23 -15.27 -22.30
C PRO A 78 -19.75 -16.71 -22.11
N VAL A 79 -18.98 -16.95 -21.05
CA VAL A 79 -18.63 -18.28 -20.58
C VAL A 79 -19.88 -18.90 -19.98
N LEU A 80 -20.38 -19.97 -20.59
CA LEU A 80 -21.57 -20.66 -20.12
C LEU A 80 -21.22 -21.74 -19.09
N ASP A 81 -22.07 -21.93 -18.10
CA ASP A 81 -22.04 -23.08 -17.21
C ASP A 81 -22.71 -24.32 -17.84
N GLY A 82 -22.71 -25.45 -17.12
CA GLY A 82 -23.31 -26.70 -17.60
C GLY A 82 -24.84 -26.65 -17.83
N SER A 83 -25.50 -25.56 -17.45
CA SER A 83 -26.93 -25.31 -17.69
C SER A 83 -27.19 -24.32 -18.85
N GLY A 84 -26.14 -23.81 -19.48
CA GLY A 84 -26.24 -22.83 -20.56
C GLY A 84 -26.42 -21.39 -20.08
N THR A 85 -26.24 -21.10 -18.79
CA THR A 85 -26.31 -19.73 -18.26
C THR A 85 -24.92 -19.12 -18.12
N ALA A 86 -24.82 -17.79 -18.24
CA ALA A 86 -23.55 -17.09 -18.11
C ALA A 86 -22.97 -17.28 -16.70
N LYS A 87 -21.74 -17.78 -16.64
CA LYS A 87 -21.02 -18.05 -15.41
C LYS A 87 -20.63 -16.72 -14.77
N LYS A 88 -21.08 -16.50 -13.54
CA LYS A 88 -20.82 -15.26 -12.80
C LYS A 88 -19.54 -15.37 -11.99
N LYS A 89 -18.68 -14.36 -12.10
CA LYS A 89 -17.48 -14.20 -11.27
C LYS A 89 -17.69 -13.08 -10.26
N THR A 90 -17.57 -13.42 -8.98
CA THR A 90 -17.61 -12.42 -7.90
C THR A 90 -16.31 -11.62 -7.89
N ILE A 91 -16.42 -10.31 -8.02
CA ILE A 91 -15.28 -9.39 -7.87
C ILE A 91 -15.31 -8.82 -6.46
N GLN A 92 -14.24 -9.09 -5.71
CA GLN A 92 -14.05 -8.56 -4.37
C GLN A 92 -13.43 -7.17 -4.47
N VAL A 93 -13.99 -6.21 -3.74
CA VAL A 93 -13.35 -4.88 -3.59
C VAL A 93 -12.71 -4.81 -2.21
N PRO A 94 -11.37 -4.73 -2.14
CA PRO A 94 -10.66 -4.62 -0.87
C PRO A 94 -11.04 -3.33 -0.13
N PHE A 95 -11.28 -3.43 1.18
CA PHE A 95 -11.55 -2.28 2.04
C PHE A 95 -10.52 -1.14 1.91
N ILE A 96 -9.24 -1.47 1.72
CA ILE A 96 -8.19 -0.47 1.50
C ILE A 96 -8.49 0.47 0.32
N VAL A 97 -9.14 -0.02 -0.75
CA VAL A 97 -9.50 0.81 -1.91
C VAL A 97 -10.51 1.88 -1.50
N LEU A 98 -11.48 1.54 -0.66
CA LEU A 98 -12.47 2.49 -0.14
C LEU A 98 -11.81 3.54 0.77
N VAL A 99 -10.87 3.11 1.63
CA VAL A 99 -10.10 4.04 2.47
C VAL A 99 -9.25 4.99 1.63
N LEU A 100 -8.56 4.48 0.59
CA LEU A 100 -7.77 5.31 -0.32
C LEU A 100 -8.65 6.29 -1.11
N MET A 101 -9.82 5.85 -1.56
CA MET A 101 -10.78 6.72 -2.26
C MET A 101 -11.28 7.84 -1.35
N LEU A 102 -11.71 7.51 -0.12
CA LEU A 102 -12.13 8.50 0.88
C LEU A 102 -10.99 9.44 1.26
N GLY A 103 -9.77 8.91 1.43
CA GLY A 103 -8.57 9.69 1.68
C GLY A 103 -8.27 10.65 0.54
N ALA A 104 -8.33 10.21 -0.71
CA ALA A 104 -8.14 11.06 -1.89
C ALA A 104 -9.18 12.19 -1.94
N ILE A 105 -10.44 11.87 -1.69
CA ILE A 105 -11.53 12.86 -1.63
C ILE A 105 -11.25 13.86 -0.49
N PHE A 106 -10.99 13.37 0.71
CA PHE A 106 -10.70 14.19 1.90
C PHE A 106 -9.51 15.12 1.66
N PHE A 107 -8.38 14.61 1.19
CA PHE A 107 -7.20 15.42 0.93
C PHE A 107 -7.41 16.42 -0.19
N THR A 108 -8.16 16.06 -1.23
CA THR A 108 -8.50 16.98 -2.33
C THR A 108 -9.27 18.20 -1.82
N PHE A 109 -10.25 17.98 -0.93
CA PHE A 109 -11.01 19.07 -0.32
C PHE A 109 -10.21 19.83 0.74
N TRP A 110 -9.50 19.12 1.63
CA TRP A 110 -8.74 19.71 2.75
C TRP A 110 -7.58 20.59 2.26
N TYR A 111 -6.77 20.10 1.33
CA TYR A 111 -5.66 20.86 0.75
C TYR A 111 -6.11 21.85 -0.32
N ARG A 112 -7.43 21.99 -0.54
CA ARG A 112 -8.07 23.02 -1.37
C ARG A 112 -7.39 23.17 -2.72
N TRP A 113 -7.49 22.15 -3.57
CA TRP A 113 -7.09 22.20 -4.98
C TRP A 113 -5.74 22.89 -5.22
N ILE A 114 -4.71 22.53 -4.44
CA ILE A 114 -3.33 22.96 -4.72
C ILE A 114 -2.95 22.68 -6.18
N ASN A 115 -3.47 21.59 -6.76
CA ASN A 115 -3.30 21.29 -8.19
C ASN A 115 -3.84 22.37 -9.15
N ILE A 116 -4.88 23.15 -8.81
CA ILE A 116 -5.34 24.26 -9.67
C ILE A 116 -4.52 25.53 -9.42
N ARG A 117 -4.01 25.74 -8.20
CA ARG A 117 -3.21 26.93 -7.87
C ARG A 117 -1.74 26.82 -8.30
N GLY A 118 -1.22 25.61 -8.53
CA GLY A 118 0.16 25.37 -8.98
C GLY A 118 0.44 25.67 -10.46
N PHE A 119 -0.60 25.83 -11.30
CA PHE A 119 -0.44 26.21 -12.72
C PHE A 119 -0.32 27.72 -12.96
N LYS A 120 -0.28 28.52 -11.88
CA LYS A 120 -0.01 29.95 -11.97
C LYS A 120 1.48 30.20 -11.71
N HIS A 121 2.34 29.79 -12.64
CA HIS A 121 3.71 30.27 -12.82
C HIS A 121 3.99 30.32 -14.31
#